data_AF-A0A374AEZ3-F1
#
_entry.id   AF-A0A374AEZ3-F1
#
_cell.length_a   1.000
_cell.length_b   1.000
_cell.length_c   1.000
_cell.angle_alpha   90.00
_cell.angle_beta   90.00
_cell.angle_gamma   90.00
#
_symmetry.space_group_name_H-M   'P 1'
#
loop_
_entity.id
_entity.type
_entity.pdbx_description
1 polymer ?
#
loop_
_entity_poly.entity_id
_entity_poly.type
_entity_poly.pdbx_seq_one_letter_code
_entity_poly.pdbx_strand_id
1 'polypeptide(L)'
;MKESDLLQYCRYYKGERENPYEGKDQNKMMLWLYERTWVHDTMAVIARGDVNASESRNLDEYTAVGLAEFENADGVPITLKSLLFNRYAQGNMSSMMDCVEPFKKFYKRYYK
;
A
#
# COMPACT_ATOMS: atom_id res chain seq x y z
N MET A 1 -2.41 -19.31 -4.36
CA MET A 1 -3.04 -18.11 -3.77
C MET A 1 -4.09 -17.61 -4.75
N LYS A 2 -5.28 -17.25 -4.27
CA LYS A 2 -6.36 -16.63 -5.04
C LYS A 2 -6.45 -15.15 -4.70
N GLU A 3 -7.06 -14.36 -5.58
CA GLU A 3 -7.29 -12.94 -5.33
C GLU A 3 -8.04 -12.69 -4.00
N SER A 4 -9.02 -13.54 -3.68
CA SER A 4 -9.75 -13.50 -2.40
C SER A 4 -8.84 -13.59 -1.17
N ASP A 5 -7.71 -14.28 -1.27
CA ASP A 5 -6.75 -14.42 -0.18
C ASP A 5 -6.00 -13.12 0.08
N LEU A 6 -5.95 -12.21 -0.91
CA LEU A 6 -5.35 -10.88 -0.77
C LEU A 6 -6.37 -9.82 -0.36
N LEU A 7 -7.60 -9.91 -0.90
CA LEU A 7 -8.67 -8.94 -0.62
C LEU A 7 -9.05 -8.84 0.86
N GLN A 8 -8.81 -9.89 1.66
CA GLN A 8 -9.03 -9.84 3.11
C GLN A 8 -8.16 -8.79 3.83
N TYR A 9 -7.02 -8.40 3.24
CA TYR A 9 -6.12 -7.38 3.77
C TYR A 9 -6.45 -5.96 3.31
N CYS A 10 -7.28 -5.84 2.27
CA CYS A 10 -7.68 -4.57 1.68
C CYS A 10 -8.84 -3.97 2.47
N ARG A 11 -8.86 -2.65 2.63
CA ARG A 11 -9.89 -1.90 3.35
C ARG A 11 -10.87 -1.24 2.39
N TYR A 12 -10.37 -0.77 1.26
CA TYR A 12 -11.10 -0.02 0.25
C TYR A 12 -11.42 -0.85 -0.99
N TYR A 13 -10.45 -1.57 -1.56
CA TYR A 13 -10.62 -2.42 -2.72
C TYR A 13 -11.19 -3.78 -2.33
N LYS A 14 -12.36 -4.13 -2.86
CA LYS A 14 -13.05 -5.41 -2.60
C LYS A 14 -13.23 -6.24 -3.86
N GLY A 15 -12.46 -5.96 -4.92
CA GLY A 15 -12.57 -6.63 -6.21
C GLY A 15 -13.48 -5.92 -7.21
N GLU A 16 -13.96 -4.72 -6.90
CA GLU A 16 -14.81 -3.96 -7.83
C GLU A 16 -14.05 -3.60 -9.11
N ARG A 17 -14.77 -3.54 -10.24
CA ARG A 17 -14.17 -3.14 -11.51
C ARG A 17 -13.83 -1.65 -11.56
N GLU A 18 -14.68 -0.83 -10.94
CA GLU A 18 -14.63 0.63 -10.95
C GLU A 18 -14.46 1.17 -9.54
N ASN A 19 -13.77 2.30 -9.40
CA ASN A 19 -13.48 2.89 -8.11
C ASN A 19 -14.73 3.60 -7.54
N PRO A 20 -15.35 3.12 -6.46
CA PRO A 20 -16.59 3.69 -5.95
C PRO A 20 -16.42 5.09 -5.34
N TYR A 21 -15.17 5.50 -5.07
CA TYR A 21 -14.80 6.78 -4.46
C TYR A 21 -14.39 7.84 -5.48
N GLU A 22 -14.31 7.50 -6.77
CA GLU A 22 -13.97 8.44 -7.83
C GLU A 22 -14.93 9.64 -7.84
N GLY A 23 -14.37 10.84 -7.85
CA GLY A 23 -15.13 12.11 -7.76
C GLY A 23 -15.83 12.38 -6.42
N LYS A 24 -15.69 11.51 -5.40
CA LYS A 24 -16.38 11.64 -4.11
C LYS A 24 -15.44 11.88 -2.93
N ASP A 25 -14.36 11.10 -2.85
CA ASP A 25 -13.38 11.21 -1.77
C ASP A 25 -12.00 10.88 -2.32
N GLN A 26 -11.17 11.91 -2.49
CA GLN A 26 -9.85 11.78 -3.10
C GLN A 26 -8.92 10.84 -2.31
N ASN A 27 -8.98 10.84 -0.98
CA ASN A 27 -8.11 9.97 -0.18
C ASN A 27 -8.52 8.51 -0.33
N LYS A 28 -9.82 8.22 -0.22
CA LYS A 28 -10.32 6.85 -0.41
C LYS A 28 -10.12 6.36 -1.84
N MET A 29 -10.28 7.24 -2.83
CA MET A 29 -10.01 6.95 -4.23
C MET A 29 -8.57 6.50 -4.44
N MET A 30 -7.59 7.24 -3.89
CA MET A 30 -6.17 6.86 -4.02
C MET A 30 -5.85 5.59 -3.24
N LEU A 31 -6.36 5.43 -2.02
CA LEU A 31 -6.15 4.22 -1.21
C LEU A 31 -6.72 2.96 -1.89
N TRP A 32 -7.91 3.07 -2.48
CA TRP A 32 -8.50 2.01 -3.31
C TRP A 32 -7.60 1.65 -4.49
N LEU A 33 -7.04 2.64 -5.20
CA LEU A 33 -6.14 2.40 -6.33
C LEU A 33 -4.85 1.70 -5.91
N TYR A 34 -4.30 2.06 -4.75
CA TYR A 34 -3.08 1.44 -4.23
C TYR A 34 -3.31 0.00 -3.81
N GLU A 35 -4.40 -0.28 -3.09
CA GLU A 35 -4.77 -1.65 -2.72
C GLU A 35 -5.03 -2.51 -3.97
N ARG A 36 -5.76 -1.98 -4.96
CA ARG A 36 -5.97 -2.66 -6.23
C ARG A 36 -4.64 -2.97 -6.91
N THR A 37 -3.75 -1.99 -7.03
CA THR A 37 -2.43 -2.19 -7.65
C THR A 37 -1.66 -3.30 -6.94
N TRP A 38 -1.63 -3.28 -5.60
CA TRP A 38 -0.97 -4.30 -4.81
C TRP A 38 -1.52 -5.71 -5.06
N VAL A 39 -2.85 -5.87 -5.08
CA VAL A 39 -3.49 -7.17 -5.36
C VAL A 39 -3.14 -7.67 -6.76
N HIS A 40 -3.30 -6.82 -7.78
CA HIS A 40 -3.08 -7.21 -9.18
C HIS A 40 -1.61 -7.54 -9.45
N ASP A 41 -0.67 -6.73 -8.95
CA ASP A 41 0.76 -6.96 -9.13
C ASP A 41 1.21 -8.24 -8.41
N THR A 42 0.73 -8.46 -7.18
CA THR A 42 1.03 -9.69 -6.42
C THR A 42 0.53 -10.93 -7.15
N MET A 43 -0.72 -10.90 -7.65
CA MET A 43 -1.28 -12.01 -8.42
C MET A 43 -0.53 -12.26 -9.72
N ALA A 44 -0.13 -11.20 -10.44
CA ALA A 44 0.62 -11.31 -11.67
C ALA A 44 2.00 -11.94 -11.45
N VAL A 45 2.69 -11.57 -10.38
CA VAL A 45 4.01 -12.10 -10.01
C VAL A 45 3.90 -13.58 -9.61
N ILE A 46 2.89 -13.96 -8.82
CA ILE A 46 2.61 -15.36 -8.48
C ILE A 46 2.33 -16.18 -9.73
N ALA A 47 1.52 -15.67 -10.66
CA ALA A 47 1.19 -16.36 -11.90
C ALA A 47 2.40 -16.58 -12.82
N ARG A 48 3.37 -15.65 -12.79
CA ARG A 48 4.61 -15.75 -13.55
C ARG A 48 5.70 -16.58 -12.86
N GLY A 49 5.58 -16.80 -11.54
CA GLY A 49 6.63 -17.41 -10.74
C GLY A 49 7.89 -16.54 -10.63
N ASP A 50 7.72 -15.22 -10.62
CA ASP A 50 8.81 -14.23 -10.63
C ASP A 50 8.91 -13.51 -9.27
N VAL A 51 9.83 -12.55 -9.18
CA VAL A 51 10.01 -11.64 -8.04
C VAL A 51 9.42 -10.27 -8.36
N ASN A 52 8.68 -9.68 -7.42
CA ASN A 52 8.24 -8.31 -7.55
C ASN A 52 9.35 -7.32 -7.18
N ALA A 53 10.25 -7.01 -8.12
CA ALA A 53 11.36 -6.09 -7.89
C ALA A 53 10.93 -4.70 -7.35
N SER A 54 9.74 -4.22 -7.75
CA SER A 54 9.20 -2.95 -7.26
C SER A 54 8.78 -3.03 -5.78
N GLU A 55 8.15 -4.13 -5.38
CA GLU A 55 7.77 -4.39 -3.99
C GLU A 55 9.01 -4.55 -3.11
N SER A 56 10.02 -5.29 -3.60
CA SER A 56 11.30 -5.43 -2.90
C SER A 56 11.95 -4.07 -2.63
N ARG A 57 12.03 -3.20 -3.65
CA ARG A 57 12.57 -1.85 -3.46
C ARG A 57 11.76 -1.02 -2.47
N ASN A 58 10.42 -1.04 -2.58
CA ASN A 58 9.56 -0.30 -1.65
C ASN A 58 9.78 -0.79 -0.21
N LEU A 59 9.92 -2.11 -0.01
CA LEU A 59 10.17 -2.71 1.29
C LEU A 59 11.55 -2.31 1.85
N ASP A 60 12.60 -2.32 1.03
CA ASP A 60 13.93 -1.86 1.43
C ASP A 60 13.90 -0.39 1.88
N GLU A 61 13.24 0.48 1.11
CA GLU A 61 13.07 1.90 1.45
C GLU A 61 12.29 2.08 2.76
N TYR A 62 11.20 1.35 2.92
CA TYR A 62 10.33 1.39 4.10
C TYR A 62 11.05 0.94 5.38
N THR A 63 11.83 -0.15 5.28
CA THR A 63 12.61 -0.67 6.40
C THR A 63 13.81 0.24 6.73
N ALA A 64 14.47 0.80 5.72
CA ALA A 64 15.60 1.72 5.90
C ALA A 64 15.25 2.98 6.68
N VAL A 65 14.00 3.47 6.59
CA VAL A 65 13.52 4.62 7.37
C VAL A 65 12.89 4.23 8.73
N GLY A 66 13.04 2.97 9.15
CA GLY A 66 12.64 2.49 10.47
C GLY A 66 11.14 2.18 10.61
N LEU A 67 10.43 1.92 9.50
CA LEU A 67 8.99 1.61 9.55
C LEU A 67 8.67 0.11 9.64
N ALA A 68 9.67 -0.78 9.74
CA ALA A 68 9.46 -2.23 9.77
C ALA A 68 8.42 -2.69 10.83
N GLU A 69 8.46 -2.10 12.02
CA GLU A 69 7.57 -2.44 13.14
C GLU A 69 6.33 -1.55 13.23
N PHE A 70 6.10 -0.66 12.25
CA PHE A 70 4.99 0.27 12.30
C PHE A 70 3.63 -0.45 12.13
N GLU A 71 2.81 -0.38 13.18
CA GLU A 71 1.47 -0.98 13.24
C GLU A 71 1.49 -2.48 12.87
N ASN A 72 2.56 -3.23 13.15
CA ASN A 72 2.76 -4.62 12.69
C ASN A 72 1.63 -5.61 13.09
N ALA A 73 0.80 -5.27 14.07
CA ALA A 73 -0.33 -6.07 14.54
C ALA A 73 -1.70 -5.66 13.98
N ASP A 74 -1.77 -4.71 13.02
CA ASP A 74 -3.03 -4.20 12.47
C ASP A 74 -3.63 -5.04 11.32
N GLY A 75 -3.02 -6.20 11.04
CA GLY A 75 -3.46 -7.13 9.99
C GLY A 75 -3.13 -6.68 8.56
N VAL A 76 -2.42 -5.57 8.37
CA VAL A 76 -2.05 -5.07 7.04
C VAL A 76 -0.64 -5.57 6.68
N PRO A 77 -0.46 -6.29 5.54
CA PRO A 77 0.84 -6.77 5.11
C PRO A 77 1.87 -5.64 4.96
N ILE A 78 3.12 -5.93 5.35
CA ILE A 78 4.20 -4.93 5.28
C ILE A 78 4.47 -4.46 3.84
N THR A 79 4.24 -5.31 2.84
CA THR A 79 4.40 -4.96 1.43
C THR A 79 3.31 -4.01 0.94
N LEU A 80 2.10 -4.10 1.49
CA LEU A 80 1.05 -3.12 1.25
C LEU A 80 1.37 -1.79 1.94
N LYS A 81 1.85 -1.84 3.20
CA LYS A 81 2.31 -0.62 3.91
C LYS A 81 3.47 0.07 3.19
N SER A 82 4.42 -0.68 2.66
CA SER A 82 5.57 -0.12 1.93
C SER A 82 5.14 0.55 0.63
N LEU A 83 4.17 -0.02 -0.10
CA LEU A 83 3.57 0.63 -1.26
C LEU A 83 2.88 1.95 -0.87
N LEU A 84 2.06 1.94 0.19
CA LEU A 84 1.37 3.14 0.67
C LEU A 84 2.35 4.26 1.04
N PHE A 85 3.45 3.90 1.72
CA PHE A 85 4.49 4.87 2.07
C PHE A 85 5.21 5.41 0.84
N ASN A 86 5.60 4.55 -0.10
CA ASN A 86 6.28 4.97 -1.32
C ASN A 86 5.41 5.96 -2.13
N ARG A 87 4.11 5.68 -2.28
CA ARG A 87 3.16 6.58 -2.96
C ARG A 87 2.93 7.88 -2.19
N TYR A 88 2.86 7.82 -0.86
CA TYR A 88 2.77 9.01 -0.02
C TYR A 88 4.01 9.91 -0.15
N ALA A 89 5.21 9.32 -0.18
CA ALA A 89 6.47 10.05 -0.29
C ALA A 89 6.64 10.70 -1.68
N GLN A 90 6.28 9.99 -2.76
CA GLN A 90 6.32 10.54 -4.12
C GLN A 90 5.46 11.81 -4.28
N GLY A 91 4.35 11.92 -3.53
CA GLY A 91 3.49 13.11 -3.55
C GLY A 91 4.01 14.32 -2.77
N ASN A 92 5.01 14.17 -1.90
CA ASN A 92 5.42 15.20 -0.93
C ASN A 92 6.76 15.89 -1.21
N MET A 93 7.46 15.55 -2.31
CA MET A 93 8.72 16.18 -2.77
C MET A 93 9.82 16.38 -1.71
N SER A 94 9.79 15.60 -0.62
CA SER A 94 10.73 15.66 0.51
C SER A 94 11.53 14.36 0.60
N SER A 95 12.58 14.30 1.43
CA SER A 95 13.29 13.03 1.63
C SER A 95 12.35 11.97 2.21
N MET A 96 12.65 10.68 2.01
CA MET A 96 11.85 9.60 2.61
C MET A 96 11.79 9.73 4.13
N MET A 97 12.89 10.16 4.77
CA MET A 97 12.95 10.34 6.21
C MET A 97 11.96 11.42 6.69
N ASP A 98 11.84 12.52 5.96
CA ASP A 98 10.89 13.59 6.28
C ASP A 98 9.43 13.15 6.11
N CYS A 99 9.19 12.13 5.30
CA CYS A 99 7.85 11.59 5.05
C CYS A 99 7.38 10.63 6.15
N VAL A 100 8.25 10.14 7.05
CA VAL A 100 7.93 9.10 8.05
C VAL A 100 6.80 9.54 8.98
N GLU A 101 6.97 10.63 9.73
CA GLU A 101 5.97 11.07 10.70
C GLU A 101 4.66 11.56 10.06
N PRO A 102 4.70 12.34 8.96
CA PRO A 102 3.49 12.66 8.19
C PRO A 102 2.75 11.43 7.67
N PHE A 103 3.49 10.42 7.16
CA PHE A 103 2.89 9.16 6.71
C PHE A 103 2.21 8.42 7.86
N LYS A 104 2.84 8.28 9.03
CA LYS A 104 2.21 7.63 10.19
C LYS A 104 0.89 8.30 10.58
N LYS A 105 0.83 9.64 10.53
CA LYS A 105 -0.40 10.41 10.78
C LYS A 105 -1.45 10.16 9.69
N PHE A 106 -1.05 10.17 8.42
CA PHE A 106 -1.93 9.84 7.30
C PHE A 106 -2.51 8.42 7.44
N TYR A 107 -1.66 7.44 7.69
CA TYR A 107 -2.03 6.04 7.86
C TYR A 107 -3.05 5.85 8.99
N LYS A 108 -2.78 6.42 10.17
CA LYS A 108 -3.70 6.32 11.31
C LYS A 108 -5.03 7.04 11.08
N ARG A 109 -5.06 8.09 10.27
CA ARG A 109 -6.27 8.89 10.02
C ARG A 109 -7.15 8.30 8.93
N TYR A 110 -6.54 7.78 7.86
CA TYR A 110 -7.26 7.41 6.64
C TYR A 110 -7.17 5.92 6.32
N TYR A 111 -6.30 5.15 6.94
CA TYR A 111 -6.15 3.73 6.63
C TYR A 111 -6.49 2.82 7.80
N LYS A 112 -6.06 3.14 9.03
CA LYS A 112 -6.31 2.30 10.21
C LYS A 112 -7.78 2.16 10.56
#